data_AF-A0A0F9K591-F1
#
_entry.id   AF-A0A0F9K591-F1
#
_cell.length_a   1.000
_cell.length_b   1.000
_cell.length_c   1.000
_cell.angle_alpha   90.00
_cell.angle_beta   90.00
_cell.angle_gamma   90.00
#
_symmetry.space_group_name_H-M   'P 1'
#
loop_
_entity.id
_entity.type
_entity.pdbx_description
1 polymer ?
#
loop_
_entity_poly.entity_id
_entity_poly.type
_entity_poly.pdbx_seq_one_letter_code
_entity_poly.pdbx_strand_id
1 'polypeptide(L)'
;MTRSLPLEEAEEAMSMILRGEVLPEQLGAFLMLLRVKEESPEEIAGFVRAGRNLFDLPSPAPEVDIDWSSYAGKRRQLPWFLLAALLLGGASMISLLFRRGQDRPLLLFVGWRRIGRICLLAVVLPLAVYTVYTFTGRDRIYGMGYVMDKAVLAFVVLIAAVYLLLIRLSYSAVRRRAIELGLDVPPAIGLRDRKWTVGIGAVIALAAAVYLLGWWAGVFEPKQWNRLDYFVPGLYSVPGLDYSGPGPDYFGPGVILACVVVGFLLACKVREYFGVTYRKRYKPFRRALRRSLVPILAAATILIGVSCGWVLARGERSAVRRMKGNAVVSLSREVDRCDYRLLRDRMARQHKQMLAKGRHGQ
;
A
#
# COMPACT_ATOMS: atom_id res chain seq x y z
N MET A 1 -13.14 -55.49 20.23
CA MET A 1 -12.81 -55.87 18.84
C MET A 1 -13.24 -54.72 17.96
N THR A 2 -12.31 -53.96 17.40
CA THR A 2 -12.66 -52.87 16.49
C THR A 2 -11.68 -52.93 15.32
N ARG A 3 -12.07 -53.62 14.25
CA ARG A 3 -11.32 -53.59 12.98
C ARG A 3 -11.85 -52.42 12.16
N SER A 4 -10.97 -51.74 11.42
CA SER A 4 -11.41 -50.81 10.39
C SER A 4 -11.93 -51.56 9.18
N LEU A 5 -12.91 -50.96 8.50
CA LEU A 5 -13.43 -51.50 7.25
C LEU A 5 -12.43 -51.22 6.13
N PRO A 6 -12.16 -52.18 5.23
CA PRO A 6 -11.52 -51.91 3.96
C PRO A 6 -12.41 -50.98 3.12
N LEU A 7 -11.81 -50.37 2.09
CA LEU A 7 -12.44 -49.35 1.27
C LEU A 7 -13.76 -49.81 0.64
N GLU A 8 -13.81 -51.04 0.12
CA GLU A 8 -15.00 -51.60 -0.52
C GLU A 8 -16.15 -51.79 0.49
N GLU A 9 -15.85 -52.36 1.67
CA GLU A 9 -16.84 -52.54 2.74
C GLU A 9 -17.36 -51.18 3.25
N ALA A 10 -16.50 -50.16 3.32
CA ALA A 10 -16.89 -48.82 3.72
C ALA A 10 -17.77 -48.12 2.68
N GLU A 11 -17.45 -48.28 1.38
CA GLU A 11 -18.27 -47.78 0.28
C GLU A 11 -19.66 -48.44 0.26
N GLU A 12 -19.72 -49.77 0.43
CA GLU A 12 -20.97 -50.51 0.51
C GLU A 12 -21.82 -50.07 1.71
N ALA A 13 -21.23 -50.05 2.91
CA ALA A 13 -21.92 -49.64 4.13
C ALA A 13 -22.49 -48.21 4.02
N MET A 14 -21.70 -47.26 3.52
CA MET A 14 -22.19 -45.89 3.33
C MET A 14 -23.23 -45.79 2.20
N SER A 15 -23.13 -46.61 1.15
CA SER A 15 -24.14 -46.66 0.09
C SER A 15 -25.49 -47.14 0.64
N MET A 16 -25.50 -48.20 1.47
CA MET A 16 -26.71 -48.67 2.15
C MET A 16 -27.32 -47.59 3.05
N ILE A 17 -26.48 -46.89 3.83
CA ILE A 17 -26.91 -45.79 4.69
C ILE A 17 -27.57 -44.68 3.85
N LEU A 18 -26.91 -44.25 2.78
CA LEU A 18 -27.38 -43.17 1.91
C LEU A 18 -28.66 -43.53 1.14
N ARG A 19 -28.87 -44.81 0.82
CA ARG A 19 -30.11 -45.32 0.20
C ARG A 19 -31.23 -45.64 1.21
N GLY A 20 -30.97 -45.49 2.51
CA GLY A 20 -31.96 -45.79 3.55
C GLY A 20 -32.23 -47.29 3.75
N GLU A 21 -31.28 -48.16 3.38
CA GLU A 21 -31.37 -49.63 3.45
C GLU A 21 -30.96 -50.19 4.82
N VAL A 22 -30.82 -49.33 5.85
CA VAL A 22 -30.37 -49.69 7.19
C VAL A 22 -31.40 -49.31 8.24
N LEU A 23 -31.47 -50.11 9.32
CA LEU A 23 -32.31 -49.79 10.46
C LEU A 23 -31.73 -48.60 11.25
N PRO A 24 -32.57 -47.74 11.87
CA PRO A 24 -32.09 -46.61 12.69
C PRO A 24 -31.13 -47.02 13.81
N GLU A 25 -31.36 -48.19 14.42
CA GLU A 25 -30.51 -48.77 15.47
C GLU A 25 -29.13 -49.14 14.92
N GLN A 26 -29.06 -49.69 13.70
CA GLN A 26 -27.80 -50.03 13.02
C GLN A 26 -27.01 -48.77 12.67
N LEU A 27 -27.67 -47.74 12.14
CA LEU A 27 -27.04 -46.45 11.84
C LEU A 27 -26.50 -45.79 13.12
N GLY A 28 -27.29 -45.78 14.19
CA GLY A 28 -26.87 -45.24 15.48
C GLY A 28 -25.64 -45.96 16.03
N ALA A 29 -25.65 -47.30 16.04
CA ALA A 29 -24.51 -48.11 16.47
C ALA A 29 -23.27 -47.87 15.60
N PHE A 30 -23.44 -47.81 14.27
CA PHE A 30 -22.38 -47.56 13.32
C PHE A 30 -21.71 -46.19 13.55
N LEU A 31 -22.50 -45.12 13.68
CA LEU A 31 -21.99 -43.77 13.94
C LEU A 31 -21.35 -43.65 15.32
N MET A 32 -21.89 -44.31 16.35
CA MET A 32 -21.28 -44.33 17.68
C MET A 32 -19.93 -45.05 17.67
N LEU A 33 -19.81 -46.18 16.95
CA LEU A 33 -18.57 -46.91 16.81
C LEU A 33 -17.52 -46.11 16.04
N LEU A 34 -17.89 -45.48 14.92
CA LEU A 34 -17.00 -44.56 14.19
C LEU A 34 -16.53 -43.40 15.07
N ARG A 35 -17.42 -42.85 15.90
CA ARG A 35 -17.08 -41.73 16.80
C ARG A 35 -16.06 -42.11 17.86
N VAL A 36 -16.11 -43.34 18.38
CA VAL A 36 -15.18 -43.84 19.42
C VAL A 36 -13.87 -44.35 18.81
N LYS A 37 -13.95 -45.00 17.66
CA LYS A 37 -12.80 -45.58 16.95
C LYS A 37 -12.00 -44.53 16.16
N GLU A 38 -12.66 -43.45 15.74
CA GLU A 38 -12.23 -42.53 14.68
C GLU A 38 -12.18 -43.20 13.30
N GLU A 39 -12.41 -42.43 12.23
CA GLU A 39 -12.46 -42.98 10.88
C GLU A 39 -11.06 -43.24 10.30
N SER A 40 -10.85 -44.37 9.61
CA SER A 40 -9.61 -44.62 8.87
C SER A 40 -9.60 -43.93 7.50
N PRO A 41 -8.42 -43.71 6.87
CA PRO A 41 -8.34 -43.13 5.54
C PRO A 41 -9.13 -43.91 4.47
N GLU A 42 -9.11 -45.25 4.55
CA GLU A 42 -9.83 -46.15 3.65
C GLU A 42 -11.35 -46.02 3.82
N GLU A 43 -11.80 -45.91 5.07
CA GLU A 43 -13.22 -45.70 5.40
C GLU A 43 -13.72 -44.37 4.84
N ILE A 44 -12.99 -43.27 5.10
CA ILE A 44 -13.34 -41.96 4.56
C ILE A 44 -13.37 -41.98 3.03
N ALA A 45 -12.40 -42.62 2.38
CA ALA A 45 -12.36 -42.75 0.93
C ALA A 45 -13.57 -43.52 0.38
N GLY A 46 -13.93 -44.65 1.01
CA GLY A 46 -15.12 -45.42 0.68
C GLY A 46 -16.41 -44.60 0.86
N PHE A 47 -16.53 -43.88 1.97
CA PHE A 47 -17.69 -43.01 2.25
C PHE A 47 -17.86 -41.89 1.21
N VAL A 48 -16.75 -41.26 0.80
CA VAL A 48 -16.76 -40.21 -0.23
C VAL A 48 -17.16 -40.78 -1.60
N ARG A 49 -16.71 -41.99 -1.95
CA ARG A 49 -17.11 -42.66 -3.19
C ARG A 49 -18.61 -42.97 -3.21
N ALA A 50 -19.13 -43.53 -2.11
CA ALA A 50 -20.56 -43.78 -1.95
C ALA A 50 -21.39 -42.50 -2.14
N GLY A 51 -20.97 -41.40 -1.50
CA GLY A 51 -21.61 -40.08 -1.67
C GLY A 51 -21.59 -39.59 -3.12
N ARG A 52 -20.44 -39.66 -3.79
CA ARG A 52 -20.30 -39.24 -5.20
C ARG A 52 -21.18 -40.03 -6.16
N ASN A 53 -21.38 -41.32 -5.91
CA ASN A 53 -22.21 -42.18 -6.74
C ASN A 53 -23.72 -41.88 -6.58
N LEU A 54 -24.12 -41.25 -5.47
CA LEU A 54 -25.52 -40.87 -5.22
C LEU A 54 -25.87 -39.50 -5.82
N PHE A 55 -24.92 -38.57 -5.91
CA PHE A 55 -25.20 -37.21 -6.37
C PHE A 55 -25.37 -37.13 -7.88
N ASP A 56 -26.59 -36.84 -8.33
CA ASP A 56 -26.86 -36.43 -9.70
C ASP A 56 -26.31 -35.02 -9.95
N LEU A 57 -25.14 -34.95 -10.58
CA LEU A 57 -24.54 -33.67 -10.97
C LEU A 57 -25.22 -33.11 -12.22
N PRO A 58 -25.62 -31.82 -12.23
CA PRO A 58 -26.22 -31.20 -13.41
C PRO A 58 -25.21 -31.20 -14.57
N SER A 59 -25.67 -31.62 -15.75
CA SER A 59 -24.89 -31.61 -17.00
C SER A 59 -25.42 -30.54 -17.97
N PRO A 60 -24.56 -29.65 -18.53
CA PRO A 60 -23.12 -29.59 -18.35
C PRO A 60 -22.72 -28.89 -17.04
N ALA A 61 -21.89 -29.56 -16.23
CA ALA A 61 -21.30 -28.93 -15.04
C ALA A 61 -20.28 -27.86 -15.48
N PRO A 62 -20.23 -26.70 -14.80
CA PRO A 62 -19.19 -25.72 -15.05
C PRO A 62 -17.81 -26.30 -14.70
N GLU A 63 -16.78 -25.89 -15.43
CA GLU A 63 -15.39 -26.22 -15.12
C GLU A 63 -15.01 -25.57 -13.77
N VAL A 64 -14.66 -26.38 -12.77
CA VAL A 64 -14.34 -25.94 -11.41
C VAL A 64 -12.84 -25.79 -11.25
N ASP A 65 -12.36 -24.55 -11.10
CA ASP A 65 -10.93 -24.28 -10.82
C ASP A 65 -10.55 -24.50 -9.35
N ILE A 66 -11.48 -24.23 -8.42
CA ILE A 66 -11.28 -24.33 -6.97
C ILE A 66 -12.55 -24.89 -6.34
N ASP A 67 -12.42 -26.02 -5.65
CA ASP A 67 -13.43 -26.56 -4.76
C ASP A 67 -13.09 -26.19 -3.32
N TRP A 68 -13.97 -25.43 -2.66
CA TRP A 68 -13.78 -24.96 -1.29
C TRP A 68 -14.76 -25.64 -0.35
N SER A 69 -14.28 -26.63 0.37
CA SER A 69 -15.05 -27.34 1.39
C SER A 69 -15.48 -26.42 2.55
N SER A 70 -16.76 -26.42 2.88
CA SER A 70 -17.33 -25.68 4.01
C SER A 70 -17.98 -26.63 5.02
N TYR A 71 -17.15 -27.39 5.73
CA TYR A 71 -17.61 -28.22 6.84
C TYR A 71 -17.50 -27.42 8.15
N ALA A 72 -18.57 -27.41 8.94
CA ALA A 72 -18.89 -26.44 9.99
C ALA A 72 -17.75 -26.07 10.97
N GLY A 73 -17.74 -24.82 11.42
CA GLY A 73 -16.86 -24.33 12.48
C GLY A 73 -17.59 -24.23 13.82
N LYS A 74 -17.02 -24.83 14.88
CA LYS A 74 -17.53 -24.78 16.27
C LYS A 74 -17.50 -23.37 16.90
N ARG A 75 -17.21 -22.33 16.11
CA ARG A 75 -16.98 -20.95 16.57
C ARG A 75 -18.02 -20.03 15.95
N ARG A 76 -18.59 -19.13 16.78
CA ARG A 76 -19.46 -18.02 16.35
C ARG A 76 -18.63 -16.92 15.68
N GLN A 77 -18.01 -17.25 14.56
CA GLN A 77 -17.30 -16.29 13.72
C GLN A 77 -18.10 -16.04 12.46
N LEU A 78 -18.02 -14.82 11.94
CA LEU A 78 -18.57 -14.51 10.62
C LEU A 78 -17.94 -15.44 9.58
N PRO A 79 -18.72 -15.96 8.61
CA PRO A 79 -18.24 -16.89 7.59
C PRO A 79 -17.39 -16.15 6.54
N TRP A 80 -16.18 -15.72 6.93
CA TRP A 80 -15.26 -14.98 6.07
C TRP A 80 -14.91 -15.72 4.78
N PHE A 81 -15.06 -17.05 4.75
CA PHE A 81 -14.89 -17.84 3.52
C PHE A 81 -15.92 -17.47 2.45
N LEU A 82 -17.15 -17.07 2.82
CA LEU A 82 -18.15 -16.57 1.87
C LEU A 82 -17.71 -15.22 1.31
N LEU A 83 -17.17 -14.32 2.14
CA LEU A 83 -16.62 -13.06 1.64
C LEU A 83 -15.42 -13.31 0.71
N ALA A 84 -14.52 -14.24 1.06
CA ALA A 84 -13.41 -14.62 0.21
C ALA A 84 -13.90 -15.23 -1.12
N ALA A 85 -14.91 -16.11 -1.07
CA ALA A 85 -15.53 -16.71 -2.24
C ALA A 85 -16.26 -15.67 -3.09
N LEU A 86 -16.92 -14.67 -2.50
CA LEU A 86 -17.56 -13.55 -3.20
C LEU A 86 -16.54 -12.56 -3.76
N LEU A 87 -15.38 -12.37 -3.13
CA LEU A 87 -14.31 -11.53 -3.65
C LEU A 87 -13.56 -12.24 -4.79
N LEU A 88 -13.29 -13.53 -4.65
CA LEU A 88 -12.77 -14.38 -5.73
C LEU A 88 -13.79 -14.47 -6.87
N GLY A 89 -15.05 -14.68 -6.51
CA GLY A 89 -16.25 -14.74 -7.35
C GLY A 89 -16.55 -13.43 -8.05
N GLY A 90 -16.37 -12.29 -7.39
CA GLY A 90 -16.56 -10.95 -7.93
C GLY A 90 -15.37 -10.51 -8.77
N ALA A 91 -14.14 -10.86 -8.36
CA ALA A 91 -12.97 -10.77 -9.21
C ALA A 91 -13.11 -11.64 -10.46
N SER A 92 -13.76 -12.82 -10.34
CA SER A 92 -14.05 -13.71 -11.45
C SER A 92 -15.32 -13.35 -12.21
N MET A 93 -16.30 -12.62 -11.65
CA MET A 93 -17.50 -12.11 -12.33
C MET A 93 -17.17 -10.86 -13.17
N ILE A 94 -16.31 -9.99 -12.63
CA ILE A 94 -15.58 -8.98 -13.41
C ILE A 94 -14.69 -9.67 -14.47
N SER A 95 -14.27 -10.92 -14.25
CA SER A 95 -13.57 -11.72 -15.27
C SER A 95 -14.50 -12.48 -16.22
N LEU A 96 -15.75 -12.78 -15.84
CA LEU A 96 -16.75 -13.53 -16.63
C LEU A 96 -17.47 -12.62 -17.63
N LEU A 97 -17.64 -11.32 -17.32
CA LEU A 97 -17.99 -10.30 -18.32
C LEU A 97 -16.93 -10.18 -19.43
N PHE A 98 -15.74 -10.79 -19.25
CA PHE A 98 -14.69 -10.89 -20.25
C PHE A 98 -14.33 -12.35 -20.56
N ARG A 99 -15.25 -13.16 -21.12
CA ARG A 99 -14.93 -14.55 -21.52
C ARG A 99 -14.92 -14.80 -23.04
N ARG A 100 -13.74 -15.06 -23.60
CA ARG A 100 -13.37 -16.20 -24.49
C ARG A 100 -11.89 -16.06 -24.90
N GLY A 101 -11.09 -17.12 -24.75
CA GLY A 101 -9.75 -17.26 -25.35
C GLY A 101 -8.57 -17.37 -24.36
N GLN A 102 -7.50 -18.03 -24.82
CA GLN A 102 -6.20 -18.33 -24.18
C GLN A 102 -5.44 -17.12 -23.54
N ASP A 103 -5.99 -15.92 -23.60
CA ASP A 103 -5.39 -14.67 -23.11
C ASP A 103 -5.79 -14.35 -21.65
N ARG A 104 -5.57 -15.28 -20.71
CA ARG A 104 -5.87 -15.04 -19.29
C ARG A 104 -4.89 -13.99 -18.70
N PRO A 105 -5.34 -12.83 -18.18
CA PRO A 105 -4.49 -11.99 -17.34
C PRO A 105 -4.37 -12.64 -15.95
N LEU A 106 -3.40 -13.53 -15.76
CA LEU A 106 -3.12 -14.09 -14.44
C LEU A 106 -2.71 -12.98 -13.45
N LEU A 107 -3.30 -13.00 -12.26
CA LEU A 107 -2.73 -12.32 -11.10
C LEU A 107 -1.44 -13.05 -10.75
N LEU A 108 -0.32 -12.51 -11.22
CA LEU A 108 1.00 -13.09 -10.99
C LEU A 108 1.41 -12.77 -9.57
N PHE A 109 1.12 -13.67 -8.64
CA PHE A 109 1.65 -13.56 -7.29
C PHE A 109 3.17 -13.71 -7.34
N VAL A 110 3.86 -12.59 -7.10
CA VAL A 110 5.32 -12.49 -7.18
C VAL A 110 6.00 -13.13 -5.96
N GLY A 111 5.26 -13.39 -4.88
CA GLY A 111 5.78 -13.96 -3.63
C GLY A 111 6.26 -12.90 -2.64
N TRP A 112 5.94 -13.10 -1.36
CA TRP A 112 6.25 -12.16 -0.27
C TRP A 112 7.73 -11.80 -0.15
N ARG A 113 8.65 -12.75 -0.35
CA ARG A 113 10.11 -12.49 -0.30
C ARG A 113 10.57 -11.49 -1.37
N ARG A 114 10.00 -11.57 -2.58
CA ARG A 114 10.33 -10.67 -3.69
C ARG A 114 9.71 -9.29 -3.45
N ILE A 115 8.48 -9.22 -2.95
CA ILE A 115 7.83 -7.96 -2.55
C ILE A 115 8.63 -7.26 -1.45
N GLY A 116 9.09 -8.01 -0.44
CA GLY A 116 9.96 -7.49 0.63
C GLY A 116 11.26 -6.89 0.09
N ARG A 117 11.95 -7.58 -0.82
CA ARG A 117 13.16 -7.05 -1.49
C ARG A 117 12.87 -5.80 -2.32
N ILE A 118 11.73 -5.75 -3.03
CA ILE A 118 11.31 -4.56 -3.78
C ILE A 118 11.12 -3.39 -2.82
N CYS A 119 10.38 -3.57 -1.72
CA CYS A 119 10.14 -2.50 -0.75
C CYS A 119 11.45 -2.05 -0.06
N LEU A 120 12.33 -2.99 0.28
CA LEU A 120 13.63 -2.68 0.88
C LEU A 120 14.49 -1.80 -0.05
N LEU A 121 14.62 -2.20 -1.32
CA LEU A 121 15.48 -1.51 -2.28
C LEU A 121 14.85 -0.24 -2.86
N ALA A 122 13.54 -0.24 -3.11
CA ALA A 122 12.87 0.87 -3.78
C ALA A 122 12.38 1.94 -2.80
N VAL A 123 12.13 1.61 -1.53
CA VAL A 123 11.58 2.54 -0.54
C VAL A 123 12.56 2.76 0.60
N VAL A 124 12.94 1.70 1.31
CA VAL A 124 13.74 1.83 2.54
C VAL A 124 15.13 2.40 2.23
N LEU A 125 15.79 1.91 1.18
CA LEU A 125 17.14 2.35 0.81
C LEU A 125 17.18 3.84 0.41
N PRO A 126 16.38 4.36 -0.55
CA PRO A 126 16.37 5.79 -0.87
C PRO A 126 16.03 6.67 0.33
N LEU A 127 15.08 6.23 1.16
CA LEU A 127 14.67 6.98 2.34
C LEU A 127 15.78 6.99 3.41
N ALA A 128 16.49 5.88 3.59
CA ALA A 128 17.67 5.81 4.46
C ALA A 128 18.79 6.74 3.97
N VAL A 129 19.11 6.72 2.67
CA VAL A 129 20.10 7.63 2.08
C VAL A 129 19.70 9.09 2.28
N TYR A 130 18.44 9.43 2.05
CA TYR A 130 17.92 10.77 2.31
C TYR A 130 18.00 11.15 3.79
N THR A 131 17.67 10.24 4.70
CA THR A 131 17.85 10.51 6.14
C THR A 131 19.31 10.81 6.46
N VAL A 132 20.27 10.00 6.02
CA VAL A 132 21.70 10.26 6.23
C VAL A 132 22.09 11.63 5.69
N TYR A 133 21.67 11.97 4.46
CA TYR A 133 21.90 13.29 3.86
C TYR A 133 21.37 14.45 4.73
N THR A 134 20.12 14.35 5.22
CA THR A 134 19.53 15.38 6.09
C THR A 134 20.13 15.42 7.51
N PHE A 135 20.74 14.32 7.96
CA PHE A 135 21.43 14.25 9.25
C PHE A 135 22.82 14.87 9.22
N THR A 136 23.51 14.76 8.10
CA THR A 136 24.87 15.30 7.91
C THR A 136 24.90 16.71 7.33
N GLY A 137 23.77 17.22 6.82
CA GLY A 137 23.64 18.58 6.29
C GLY A 137 23.74 19.66 7.36
N ARG A 138 24.48 20.74 7.04
CA ARG A 138 24.65 21.95 7.87
C ARG A 138 23.41 22.85 7.92
N ASP A 139 22.36 22.51 7.17
CA ASP A 139 21.22 23.39 6.88
C ASP A 139 20.20 23.51 8.02
N ARG A 140 20.39 22.81 9.14
CA ARG A 140 19.46 22.80 10.30
C ARG A 140 19.30 24.15 10.98
N ILE A 141 20.09 25.14 10.57
CA ILE A 141 20.18 26.48 11.14
C ILE A 141 19.25 27.46 10.39
N TYR A 142 18.78 27.10 9.18
CA TYR A 142 18.03 28.01 8.31
C TYR A 142 16.51 27.77 8.36
N GLY A 143 15.73 28.85 8.20
CA GLY A 143 14.27 28.81 8.17
C GLY A 143 13.71 28.12 6.93
N MET A 144 12.48 27.61 7.03
CA MET A 144 11.83 26.82 5.96
C MET A 144 11.79 27.59 4.62
N GLY A 145 11.46 28.88 4.63
CA GLY A 145 11.39 29.71 3.42
C GLY A 145 12.68 29.75 2.60
N TYR A 146 13.84 29.67 3.25
CA TYR A 146 15.15 29.68 2.59
C TYR A 146 15.53 28.30 2.02
N VAL A 147 15.19 27.24 2.75
CA VAL A 147 15.51 25.85 2.36
C VAL A 147 14.48 25.30 1.35
N MET A 148 13.40 26.02 1.05
CA MET A 148 12.33 25.57 0.14
C MET A 148 12.84 25.14 -1.23
N ASP A 149 13.71 25.92 -1.87
CA ASP A 149 14.23 25.61 -3.22
C ASP A 149 14.95 24.25 -3.25
N LYS A 150 15.86 24.04 -2.30
CA LYS A 150 16.55 22.78 -2.07
C LYS A 150 15.60 21.64 -1.69
N ALA A 151 14.69 21.89 -0.75
CA ALA A 151 13.80 20.87 -0.21
C ALA A 151 12.89 20.31 -1.30
N VAL A 152 12.31 21.17 -2.13
CA VAL A 152 11.46 20.77 -3.27
C VAL A 152 12.23 19.85 -4.20
N LEU A 153 13.44 20.25 -4.63
CA LEU A 153 14.27 19.40 -5.48
C LEU A 153 14.61 18.06 -4.81
N ALA A 154 15.01 18.07 -3.54
CA ALA A 154 15.41 16.87 -2.83
C ALA A 154 14.24 15.87 -2.70
N PHE A 155 13.04 16.36 -2.39
CA PHE A 155 11.83 15.52 -2.35
C PHE A 155 11.46 14.99 -3.74
N VAL A 156 11.53 15.81 -4.78
CA VAL A 156 11.23 15.37 -6.14
C VAL A 156 12.23 14.31 -6.60
N VAL A 157 13.52 14.47 -6.33
CA VAL A 157 14.56 13.47 -6.62
C VAL A 157 14.33 12.17 -5.84
N LEU A 158 13.98 12.27 -4.56
CA LEU A 158 13.65 11.11 -3.73
C LEU A 158 12.44 10.35 -4.28
N ILE A 159 11.34 11.06 -4.57
CA ILE A 159 10.12 10.48 -5.13
C ILE A 159 10.40 9.86 -6.50
N ALA A 160 11.18 10.55 -7.35
CA ALA A 160 11.62 10.05 -8.65
C ALA A 160 12.41 8.73 -8.52
N ALA A 161 13.39 8.69 -7.62
CA ALA A 161 14.21 7.50 -7.37
C ALA A 161 13.36 6.32 -6.88
N VAL A 162 12.48 6.54 -5.90
CA VAL A 162 11.55 5.53 -5.37
C VAL A 162 10.64 5.01 -6.49
N TYR A 163 10.03 5.92 -7.25
CA TYR A 163 9.12 5.57 -8.34
C TYR A 163 9.81 4.73 -9.44
N LEU A 164 11.00 5.16 -9.89
CA LEU A 164 11.78 4.46 -10.90
C LEU A 164 12.20 3.07 -10.44
N LEU A 165 12.73 2.95 -9.22
CA LEU A 165 13.16 1.67 -8.64
C LEU A 165 11.97 0.72 -8.47
N LEU A 166 10.85 1.23 -7.95
CA LEU A 166 9.65 0.43 -7.73
C LEU A 166 9.12 -0.12 -9.05
N ILE A 167 9.05 0.71 -10.09
CA ILE A 167 8.62 0.26 -11.42
C ILE A 167 9.61 -0.75 -12.02
N ARG A 168 10.92 -0.46 -12.00
CA ARG A 168 11.97 -1.35 -12.54
C ARG A 168 11.94 -2.72 -11.88
N LEU A 169 11.93 -2.75 -10.55
CA LEU A 169 11.98 -3.99 -9.78
C LEU A 169 10.67 -4.77 -9.88
N SER A 170 9.52 -4.08 -9.82
CA SER A 170 8.20 -4.72 -10.02
C SER A 170 8.07 -5.32 -11.41
N TYR A 171 8.47 -4.58 -12.45
CA TYR A 171 8.47 -5.08 -13.82
C TYR A 171 9.36 -6.32 -13.96
N SER A 172 10.58 -6.29 -13.42
CA SER A 172 11.51 -7.43 -13.46
C SER A 172 10.94 -8.66 -12.75
N ALA A 173 10.31 -8.45 -11.59
CA ALA A 173 9.77 -9.54 -10.78
C ALA A 173 8.53 -10.18 -11.42
N VAL A 174 7.62 -9.36 -11.99
CA VAL A 174 6.45 -9.84 -12.74
C VAL A 174 6.87 -10.52 -14.03
N ARG A 175 7.85 -9.98 -14.76
CA ARG A 175 8.43 -10.59 -15.96
C ARG A 175 9.03 -11.96 -15.69
N ARG A 176 9.82 -12.11 -14.63
CA ARG A 176 10.38 -13.43 -14.23
C ARG A 176 9.28 -14.43 -13.95
N ARG A 177 8.23 -14.03 -13.21
CA ARG A 177 7.10 -14.92 -12.89
C ARG A 177 6.28 -15.29 -14.14
N ALA A 178 6.13 -14.37 -15.08
CA ALA A 178 5.46 -14.64 -16.35
C ALA A 178 6.25 -15.65 -17.21
N ILE A 179 7.58 -15.57 -17.23
CA ILE A 179 8.45 -16.54 -17.91
C ILE A 179 8.32 -17.93 -17.26
N GLU A 180 8.33 -18.00 -15.93
CA GLU A 180 8.15 -19.27 -15.18
C GLU A 180 6.81 -19.97 -15.51
N LEU A 181 5.81 -19.22 -15.94
CA LEU A 181 4.48 -19.73 -16.31
C LEU A 181 4.29 -19.92 -17.83
N GLY A 182 5.36 -19.76 -18.62
CA GLY A 182 5.31 -19.93 -20.07
C GLY A 182 4.52 -18.85 -20.82
N LEU A 183 4.27 -17.69 -20.19
CA LEU A 183 3.59 -16.58 -20.87
C LEU A 183 4.53 -15.87 -21.86
N ASP A 184 3.97 -15.35 -22.95
CA ASP A 184 4.73 -14.57 -23.92
C ASP A 184 5.05 -13.19 -23.34
N VAL A 185 6.34 -12.94 -23.06
CA VAL A 185 6.80 -11.74 -22.34
C VAL A 185 7.62 -10.85 -23.27
N PRO A 186 7.45 -9.52 -23.24
CA PRO A 186 8.30 -8.62 -23.99
C PRO A 186 9.81 -8.86 -23.71
N PRO A 187 10.66 -8.66 -24.73
CA PRO A 187 12.11 -8.80 -24.58
C PRO A 187 12.62 -7.88 -23.47
N ALA A 188 13.68 -8.31 -22.79
CA ALA A 188 14.29 -7.53 -21.73
C ALA A 188 14.74 -6.18 -22.30
N ILE A 189 14.22 -5.09 -21.74
CA ILE A 189 14.51 -3.75 -22.24
C ILE A 189 15.96 -3.40 -21.89
N GLY A 190 16.84 -3.43 -22.88
CA GLY A 190 18.26 -3.15 -22.71
C GLY A 190 18.57 -1.65 -22.65
N LEU A 191 19.73 -1.30 -22.07
CA LEU A 191 20.26 0.08 -22.06
C LEU A 191 20.55 0.60 -23.49
N ARG A 192 20.83 -0.31 -24.43
CA ARG A 192 21.25 0.00 -25.81
C ARG A 192 20.14 0.59 -26.68
N ASP A 193 18.88 0.24 -26.42
CA ASP A 193 17.71 0.78 -27.14
C ASP A 193 17.24 2.13 -26.57
N ARG A 194 17.79 2.53 -25.42
CA ARG A 194 17.40 3.70 -24.62
C ARG A 194 18.52 4.71 -24.44
N LYS A 195 19.60 4.64 -25.23
CA LYS A 195 20.80 5.48 -25.07
C LYS A 195 20.48 6.96 -24.85
N TRP A 196 19.59 7.54 -25.66
CA TRP A 196 19.18 8.94 -25.52
C TRP A 196 18.40 9.23 -24.23
N THR A 197 17.42 8.41 -23.88
CA THR A 197 16.65 8.58 -22.64
C THR A 197 17.52 8.38 -21.40
N VAL A 198 18.44 7.41 -21.42
CA VAL A 198 19.39 7.18 -20.31
C VAL A 198 20.37 8.33 -20.21
N GLY A 199 20.87 8.83 -21.34
CA GLY A 199 21.78 9.99 -21.40
C GLY A 199 21.14 11.25 -20.84
N ILE A 200 19.95 11.63 -21.32
CA ILE A 200 19.21 12.81 -20.83
C ILE A 200 18.91 12.65 -19.33
N GLY A 201 18.45 11.47 -18.90
CA GLY A 201 18.19 11.21 -17.49
C GLY A 201 19.43 11.31 -16.61
N ALA A 202 20.60 10.83 -17.09
CA ALA A 202 21.86 10.93 -16.38
C ALA A 202 22.34 12.38 -16.24
N VAL A 203 22.16 13.21 -17.27
CA VAL A 203 22.49 14.65 -17.22
C VAL A 203 21.61 15.37 -16.20
N ILE A 204 20.29 15.11 -16.19
CA ILE A 204 19.37 15.71 -15.22
C ILE A 204 19.73 15.25 -13.79
N ALA A 205 20.02 13.97 -13.59
CA ALA A 205 20.41 13.44 -12.28
C ALA A 205 21.74 14.03 -11.80
N LEU A 206 22.71 14.21 -12.70
CA LEU A 206 23.98 14.86 -12.41
C LEU A 206 23.77 16.33 -12.00
N ALA A 207 22.96 17.08 -12.76
CA ALA A 207 22.63 18.46 -12.42
C ALA A 207 21.99 18.57 -11.02
N ALA A 208 21.06 17.67 -10.70
CA ALA A 208 20.42 17.64 -9.39
C ALA A 208 21.40 17.27 -8.27
N ALA A 209 22.28 16.30 -8.52
CA ALA A 209 23.32 15.92 -7.57
C ALA A 209 24.32 17.07 -7.32
N VAL A 210 24.78 17.75 -8.37
CA VAL A 210 25.69 18.91 -8.26
C VAL A 210 25.03 20.02 -7.44
N TYR A 211 23.77 20.33 -7.71
CA TYR A 211 23.03 21.34 -6.94
C TYR A 211 22.89 20.96 -5.46
N LEU A 212 22.48 19.72 -5.16
CA LEU A 212 22.34 19.23 -3.77
C LEU A 212 23.67 19.12 -3.03
N LEU A 213 24.77 18.83 -3.74
CA LEU A 213 26.13 18.83 -3.21
C LEU A 213 26.66 20.23 -2.97
N GLY A 214 26.34 21.20 -3.84
CA GLY A 214 26.69 22.61 -3.62
C GLY A 214 26.04 23.16 -2.34
N TRP A 215 24.80 22.75 -2.07
CA TRP A 215 24.14 23.02 -0.78
C TRP A 215 24.83 22.34 0.40
N TRP A 216 25.24 21.07 0.24
CA TRP A 216 25.95 20.36 1.30
C TRP A 216 27.34 20.96 1.60
N ALA A 217 28.03 21.45 0.57
CA ALA A 217 29.33 22.09 0.66
C ALA A 217 29.27 23.55 1.16
N GLY A 218 28.08 24.10 1.36
CA GLY A 218 27.88 25.48 1.83
C GLY A 218 28.15 26.55 0.78
N VAL A 219 28.20 26.20 -0.51
CA VAL A 219 28.46 27.15 -1.62
C VAL A 219 27.35 28.20 -1.73
N PHE A 220 26.13 27.80 -1.37
CA PHE A 220 24.96 28.68 -1.37
C PHE A 220 24.70 29.33 -0.01
N GLU A 221 25.60 29.18 0.99
CA GLU A 221 25.43 29.84 2.29
C GLU A 221 25.42 31.37 2.12
N PRO A 222 24.45 32.06 2.75
CA PRO A 222 24.32 33.50 2.63
C PRO A 222 25.41 34.19 3.47
N LYS A 223 26.15 35.12 2.86
CA LYS A 223 27.32 35.77 3.49
C LYS A 223 26.99 36.67 4.71
N GLN A 224 25.74 37.06 4.92
CA GLN A 224 25.29 37.83 6.08
C GLN A 224 23.84 37.47 6.41
N TRP A 225 23.59 36.90 7.60
CA TRP A 225 22.24 36.91 8.17
C TRP A 225 22.29 37.14 9.68
N ASN A 226 21.70 38.26 10.11
CA ASN A 226 21.26 38.42 11.49
C ASN A 226 20.04 37.53 11.73
N ARG A 227 20.00 36.91 12.91
CA ARG A 227 19.14 35.76 13.26
C ARG A 227 17.62 36.03 13.28
N LEU A 228 17.14 37.19 12.80
CA LEU A 228 15.79 37.73 13.05
C LEU A 228 14.92 38.00 11.80
N ASP A 229 15.44 37.94 10.58
CA ASP A 229 14.72 38.49 9.40
C ASP A 229 13.73 37.52 8.71
N TYR A 230 13.51 36.31 9.24
CA TYR A 230 12.55 35.36 8.68
C TYR A 230 11.28 35.26 9.50
N PHE A 231 10.54 36.36 9.52
CA PHE A 231 9.14 36.35 9.92
C PHE A 231 8.27 36.14 8.67
N VAL A 232 7.44 35.10 8.64
CA VAL A 232 6.55 34.80 7.53
C VAL A 232 5.59 35.99 7.33
N PRO A 233 5.59 36.67 6.16
CA PRO A 233 4.65 37.74 5.90
C PRO A 233 3.23 37.17 5.95
N GLY A 234 2.44 37.61 6.93
CA GLY A 234 1.00 37.30 7.01
C GLY A 234 0.50 36.62 8.28
N LEU A 235 1.36 36.11 9.19
CA LEU A 235 0.88 35.55 10.46
C LEU A 235 1.05 36.49 11.68
N TYR A 236 2.07 37.36 11.68
CA TYR A 236 2.15 38.51 12.58
C TYR A 236 2.92 39.62 11.87
N SER A 237 2.24 40.66 11.38
CA SER A 237 2.91 41.90 11.00
C SER A 237 3.30 42.63 12.28
N VAL A 238 4.59 42.65 12.61
CA VAL A 238 5.10 43.52 13.68
C VAL A 238 5.25 44.92 13.08
N PRO A 239 4.55 45.95 13.60
CA PRO A 239 4.67 47.31 13.08
C PRO A 239 6.08 47.86 13.35
N GLY A 240 6.77 48.36 12.32
CA GLY A 240 8.04 49.10 12.46
C GLY A 240 9.32 48.41 11.95
N LEU A 241 9.22 47.23 11.32
CA LEU A 241 10.35 46.61 10.59
C LEU A 241 10.21 46.87 9.09
N ASP A 242 11.18 47.59 8.51
CA ASP A 242 11.30 47.76 7.06
C ASP A 242 11.74 46.44 6.41
N TYR A 243 10.79 45.75 5.79
CA TYR A 243 11.03 44.55 5.00
C TYR A 243 11.50 44.94 3.59
N SER A 244 12.74 45.41 3.47
CA SER A 244 13.38 45.78 2.19
C SER A 244 14.41 44.75 1.70
N GLY A 245 14.39 43.53 2.25
CA GLY A 245 15.16 42.40 1.72
C GLY A 245 14.49 41.78 0.48
N PRO A 246 15.26 41.16 -0.44
CA PRO A 246 14.67 40.39 -1.53
C PRO A 246 13.75 39.32 -0.94
N GLY A 247 12.49 39.31 -1.38
CA GLY A 247 11.51 38.35 -0.90
C GLY A 247 11.97 36.90 -1.12
N PRO A 248 11.41 35.92 -0.39
CA PRO A 248 11.75 34.52 -0.59
C PRO A 248 11.60 34.11 -2.07
N ASP A 249 12.72 33.75 -2.70
CA ASP A 249 12.75 33.26 -4.08
C ASP A 249 12.13 31.86 -4.15
N TYR A 250 10.79 31.82 -4.23
CA TYR A 250 10.04 30.57 -4.35
C TYR A 250 10.28 29.84 -5.70
N PHE A 251 10.86 30.53 -6.69
CA PHE A 251 11.17 30.01 -8.03
C PHE A 251 12.68 29.97 -8.29
N GLY A 252 13.42 29.40 -7.33
CA GLY A 252 14.85 29.19 -7.48
C GLY A 252 15.22 28.09 -8.49
N PRO A 253 16.52 27.96 -8.79
CA PRO A 253 17.07 26.95 -9.70
C PRO A 253 16.71 25.51 -9.30
N GLY A 254 16.52 25.22 -8.00
CA GLY A 254 16.08 23.92 -7.52
C GLY A 254 14.67 23.54 -7.96
N VAL A 255 13.71 24.46 -7.86
CA VAL A 255 12.32 24.26 -8.31
C VAL A 255 12.25 24.06 -9.83
N ILE A 256 13.00 24.83 -10.60
CA ILE A 256 13.09 24.66 -12.07
C ILE A 256 13.60 23.27 -12.41
N LEU A 257 14.68 22.84 -11.76
CA LEU A 257 15.26 21.52 -11.98
C LEU A 257 14.32 20.39 -11.53
N ALA A 258 13.55 20.60 -10.47
CA ALA A 258 12.51 19.67 -10.02
C ALA A 258 11.41 19.49 -11.08
N CYS A 259 10.94 20.59 -11.69
CA CYS A 259 10.00 20.56 -12.79
C CYS A 259 10.56 19.80 -14.01
N VAL A 260 11.85 19.98 -14.33
CA VAL A 260 12.54 19.24 -15.39
C VAL A 260 12.57 17.73 -15.11
N VAL A 261 12.87 17.33 -13.86
CA VAL A 261 12.82 15.91 -13.45
C VAL A 261 11.42 15.33 -13.64
N VAL A 262 10.38 16.03 -13.17
CA VAL A 262 8.99 15.57 -13.31
C VAL A 262 8.57 15.46 -14.77
N GLY A 263 8.85 16.50 -15.57
CA GLY A 263 8.56 16.53 -17.00
C GLY A 263 9.25 15.40 -17.76
N PHE A 264 10.52 15.15 -17.46
CA PHE A 264 11.27 14.03 -18.03
C PHE A 264 10.66 12.68 -17.68
N LEU A 265 10.29 12.45 -16.42
CA LEU A 265 9.65 11.21 -15.99
C LEU A 265 8.28 10.98 -16.67
N LEU A 266 7.49 12.04 -16.82
CA LEU A 266 6.21 11.99 -17.54
C LEU A 266 6.44 11.63 -19.02
N ALA A 267 7.39 12.28 -19.69
CA ALA A 267 7.74 11.99 -21.07
C ALA A 267 8.21 10.53 -21.26
N CYS A 268 9.06 10.03 -20.35
CA CYS A 268 9.48 8.62 -20.33
C CYS A 268 8.28 7.68 -20.15
N LYS A 269 7.38 7.98 -19.21
CA LYS A 269 6.18 7.16 -18.96
C LYS A 269 5.26 7.11 -20.18
N VAL A 270 5.04 8.25 -20.85
CA VAL A 270 4.24 8.31 -22.08
C VAL A 270 4.90 7.48 -23.19
N ARG A 271 6.19 7.68 -23.44
CA ARG A 271 6.92 6.97 -24.50
C ARG A 271 6.96 5.46 -24.28
N GLU A 272 7.20 5.01 -23.05
CA GLU A 272 7.39 3.59 -22.73
C GLU A 272 6.10 2.81 -22.55
N TYR A 273 5.09 3.41 -21.90
CA TYR A 273 3.84 2.71 -21.58
C TYR A 273 2.69 3.00 -22.56
N PHE A 274 2.74 4.10 -23.31
CA PHE A 274 1.68 4.48 -24.27
C PHE A 274 2.12 4.39 -25.73
N GLY A 275 3.36 3.99 -26.03
CA GLY A 275 3.85 3.78 -27.39
C GLY A 275 3.03 2.78 -28.23
N VAL A 276 2.83 3.13 -29.51
CA VAL A 276 1.93 2.46 -30.47
C VAL A 276 2.36 1.02 -30.78
N THR A 277 3.66 0.77 -30.92
CA THR A 277 4.22 -0.53 -31.32
C THR A 277 4.08 -1.61 -30.24
N TYR A 278 4.13 -1.22 -28.97
CA TYR A 278 3.99 -2.12 -27.82
C TYR A 278 2.52 -2.50 -27.53
N ARG A 279 1.55 -1.85 -28.20
CA ARG A 279 0.12 -1.85 -27.85
C ARG A 279 -0.64 -3.10 -28.29
N LYS A 280 -0.20 -3.76 -29.38
CA LYS A 280 -0.92 -4.90 -29.98
C LYS A 280 -0.41 -6.27 -29.50
N ARG A 281 0.92 -6.52 -29.55
CA ARG A 281 1.49 -7.86 -29.30
C ARG A 281 1.50 -8.30 -27.82
N TYR A 282 1.76 -7.39 -26.87
CA TYR A 282 1.91 -7.72 -25.44
C TYR A 282 0.77 -7.16 -24.56
N LYS A 283 -0.43 -7.01 -25.13
CA LYS A 283 -1.61 -6.48 -24.42
C LYS A 283 -1.99 -7.31 -23.19
N PRO A 284 -1.94 -8.66 -23.20
CA PRO A 284 -2.26 -9.48 -22.03
C PRO A 284 -1.28 -9.26 -20.88
N PHE A 285 0.02 -9.30 -21.16
CA PHE A 285 1.08 -9.04 -20.17
C PHE A 285 0.94 -7.65 -19.52
N ARG A 286 0.61 -6.61 -20.30
CA ARG A 286 0.42 -5.26 -19.76
C ARG A 286 -0.75 -5.17 -18.77
N ARG A 287 -1.84 -5.87 -19.04
CA ARG A 287 -2.99 -5.94 -18.12
C ARG A 287 -2.63 -6.67 -16.84
N ALA A 288 -1.94 -7.81 -16.95
CA ALA A 288 -1.44 -8.57 -15.80
C ALA A 288 -0.46 -7.74 -14.95
N LEU A 289 0.46 -7.01 -15.58
CA LEU A 289 1.40 -6.11 -14.93
C LEU A 289 0.68 -4.99 -14.16
N ARG A 290 -0.30 -4.31 -14.76
CA ARG A 290 -1.06 -3.25 -14.07
C ARG A 290 -1.81 -3.77 -12.85
N ARG A 291 -2.46 -4.94 -12.97
CA ARG A 291 -3.16 -5.58 -11.84
C ARG A 291 -2.19 -5.98 -10.73
N SER A 292 -1.02 -6.50 -11.09
CA SER A 292 0.00 -6.92 -10.12
C SER A 292 0.75 -5.75 -9.48
N LEU A 293 0.77 -4.57 -10.10
CA LEU A 293 1.37 -3.36 -9.54
C LEU A 293 0.55 -2.75 -8.40
N VAL A 294 -0.78 -2.87 -8.43
CA VAL A 294 -1.67 -2.32 -7.39
C VAL A 294 -1.29 -2.79 -5.98
N PRO A 295 -1.16 -4.09 -5.68
CA PRO A 295 -0.79 -4.54 -4.34
C PRO A 295 0.64 -4.13 -3.95
N ILE A 296 1.57 -4.05 -4.91
CA ILE A 296 2.96 -3.62 -4.65
C ILE A 296 3.00 -2.14 -4.28
N LEU A 297 2.26 -1.30 -5.02
CA LEU A 297 2.12 0.12 -4.72
C LEU A 297 1.42 0.35 -3.38
N ALA A 298 0.33 -0.37 -3.11
CA ALA A 298 -0.36 -0.29 -1.81
C ALA A 298 0.57 -0.65 -0.65
N ALA A 299 1.34 -1.74 -0.77
CA ALA A 299 2.32 -2.14 0.25
C ALA A 299 3.42 -1.07 0.43
N ALA A 300 3.93 -0.50 -0.66
CA ALA A 300 4.91 0.58 -0.60
C ALA A 300 4.34 1.83 0.08
N THR A 301 3.11 2.25 -0.26
CA THR A 301 2.45 3.41 0.36
C THR A 301 2.22 3.20 1.86
N ILE A 302 1.76 2.02 2.27
CA ILE A 302 1.59 1.68 3.69
C ILE A 302 2.94 1.76 4.41
N LEU A 303 4.00 1.20 3.81
CA LEU A 303 5.33 1.19 4.42
C LEU A 303 5.94 2.59 4.54
N ILE A 304 5.76 3.44 3.52
CA ILE A 304 6.12 4.86 3.58
C ILE A 304 5.34 5.56 4.68
N GLY A 305 4.01 5.35 4.74
CA GLY A 305 3.14 5.97 5.74
C GLY A 305 3.54 5.60 7.17
N VAL A 306 3.79 4.31 7.44
CA VAL A 306 4.23 3.82 8.75
C VAL A 306 5.60 4.38 9.11
N SER A 307 6.55 4.38 8.17
CA SER A 307 7.92 4.86 8.41
C SER A 307 7.97 6.37 8.67
N CYS A 308 7.35 7.17 7.79
CA CYS A 308 7.30 8.62 7.93
C CYS A 308 6.46 9.04 9.15
N GLY A 309 5.31 8.39 9.38
CA GLY A 309 4.44 8.67 10.52
C GLY A 309 5.14 8.41 11.86
N TRP A 310 5.90 7.32 11.97
CA TRP A 310 6.66 7.02 13.18
C TRP A 310 7.77 8.05 13.45
N VAL A 311 8.52 8.45 12.42
CA VAL A 311 9.58 9.47 12.53
C VAL A 311 8.99 10.82 12.91
N LEU A 312 7.90 11.25 12.27
CA LEU A 312 7.22 12.51 12.58
C LEU A 312 6.74 12.53 14.03
N ALA A 313 6.05 11.48 14.47
CA ALA A 313 5.58 11.35 15.85
C ALA A 313 6.74 11.36 16.86
N ARG A 314 7.90 10.77 16.53
CA ARG A 314 9.08 10.81 17.39
C ARG A 314 9.74 12.19 17.41
N GLY A 315 9.83 12.85 16.27
CA GLY A 315 10.34 14.21 16.13
C GLY A 315 9.50 15.19 16.95
N GLU A 316 8.18 15.11 16.82
CA GLU A 316 7.21 15.88 17.60
C GLU A 316 7.40 15.64 19.11
N ARG A 317 7.42 14.39 19.57
CA ARG A 317 7.67 14.08 21.00
C ARG A 317 8.98 14.66 21.50
N SER A 318 10.01 14.70 20.66
CA SER A 318 11.33 15.22 21.03
C SER A 318 11.35 16.75 21.05
N ALA A 319 10.64 17.41 20.13
CA ALA A 319 10.44 18.86 20.14
C ALA A 319 9.60 19.30 21.35
N VAL A 320 8.50 18.58 21.62
CA VAL A 320 7.65 18.81 22.79
C VAL A 320 8.40 18.60 24.10
N ARG A 321 9.29 17.61 24.21
CA ARG A 321 10.16 17.44 25.40
C ARG A 321 11.12 18.62 25.60
N ARG A 322 11.65 19.20 24.51
CA ARG A 322 12.50 20.39 24.56
C ARG A 322 11.72 21.64 24.97
N MET A 323 10.48 21.78 24.49
CA MET A 323 9.57 22.87 24.91
C MET A 323 9.00 22.70 26.33
N LYS A 324 8.87 21.46 26.80
CA LYS A 324 8.41 21.14 28.17
C LYS A 324 9.38 21.59 29.28
N GLY A 325 10.57 22.08 28.93
CA GLY A 325 11.40 22.87 29.84
C GLY A 325 10.81 24.25 30.17
N ASN A 326 9.90 24.80 29.35
CA ASN A 326 9.34 26.16 29.53
C ASN A 326 7.82 26.32 29.36
N ALA A 327 7.05 25.37 28.80
CA ALA A 327 5.59 25.41 28.91
C ALA A 327 4.94 24.05 28.55
N VAL A 328 3.91 23.66 29.29
CA VAL A 328 3.11 22.46 29.05
C VAL A 328 2.16 22.70 27.88
N VAL A 329 2.63 22.53 26.65
CA VAL A 329 1.77 22.55 25.46
C VAL A 329 2.03 21.28 24.63
N SER A 330 1.01 20.44 24.48
CA SER A 330 0.99 19.41 23.42
C SER A 330 -0.06 19.82 22.42
N LEU A 331 0.25 19.72 21.12
CA LEU A 331 -0.67 20.10 20.05
C LEU A 331 -1.99 19.31 20.12
N SER A 332 -1.94 18.06 20.58
CA SER A 332 -3.15 17.26 20.87
C SER A 332 -4.04 17.89 21.94
N ARG A 333 -3.45 18.49 22.99
CA ARG A 333 -4.20 19.25 24.02
C ARG A 333 -4.62 20.62 23.52
N GLU A 334 -3.93 21.16 22.53
CA GLU A 334 -4.27 22.43 21.90
C GLU A 334 -5.48 22.26 20.97
N VAL A 335 -5.54 21.17 20.22
CA VAL A 335 -6.73 20.72 19.48
C VAL A 335 -7.89 20.40 20.44
N ASP A 336 -7.63 19.75 21.59
CA ASP A 336 -8.65 19.54 22.63
C ASP A 336 -9.06 20.84 23.36
N ARG A 337 -8.22 21.89 23.31
CA ARG A 337 -8.52 23.24 23.84
C ARG A 337 -9.14 24.16 22.80
N CYS A 338 -9.01 23.87 21.51
CA CYS A 338 -9.60 24.64 20.43
C CYS A 338 -11.13 24.47 20.42
N ASP A 339 -11.76 25.50 20.96
CA ASP A 339 -13.01 26.12 20.55
C ASP A 339 -14.37 25.50 20.85
N TYR A 340 -14.55 24.21 21.11
CA TYR A 340 -15.91 23.73 21.44
C TYR A 340 -16.30 23.91 22.92
N ARG A 341 -15.39 23.65 23.86
CA ARG A 341 -15.67 23.76 25.30
C ARG A 341 -15.72 25.21 25.79
N LEU A 342 -14.79 26.05 25.33
CA LEU A 342 -14.74 27.47 25.69
C LEU A 342 -15.94 28.26 25.15
N LEU A 343 -16.40 27.94 23.92
CA LEU A 343 -17.60 28.52 23.34
C LEU A 343 -18.86 28.09 24.11
N ARG A 344 -18.98 26.80 24.45
CA ARG A 344 -20.08 26.28 25.28
C ARG A 344 -20.16 26.97 26.63
N ASP A 345 -19.03 27.13 27.31
CA ASP A 345 -19.00 27.75 28.64
C ASP A 345 -19.22 29.27 28.60
N ARG A 346 -18.92 29.95 27.47
CA ARG A 346 -19.34 31.34 27.24
C ARG A 346 -20.85 31.43 27.03
N MET A 347 -21.41 30.61 26.15
CA MET A 347 -22.86 30.61 25.89
C MET A 347 -23.67 30.26 27.14
N ALA A 348 -23.20 29.29 27.94
CA ALA A 348 -23.85 28.94 29.20
C ALA A 348 -23.84 30.10 30.23
N ARG A 349 -22.75 30.86 30.31
CA ARG A 349 -22.67 32.07 31.16
C ARG A 349 -23.58 33.18 30.65
N GLN A 350 -23.61 33.39 29.34
CA GLN A 350 -24.45 34.40 28.71
C GLN A 350 -25.94 34.07 28.88
N HIS A 351 -26.33 32.79 28.77
CA HIS A 351 -27.68 32.31 29.04
C HIS A 351 -28.08 32.53 30.52
N LYS A 352 -27.20 32.20 31.47
CA LYS A 352 -27.44 32.49 32.90
C LYS A 352 -27.62 33.98 33.19
N GLN A 353 -26.84 34.84 32.54
CA GLN A 353 -26.99 36.30 32.66
C GLN A 353 -28.32 36.80 32.08
N MET A 354 -28.77 36.24 30.96
CA MET A 354 -30.07 36.57 30.38
C MET A 354 -31.23 36.12 31.28
N LEU A 355 -31.16 34.92 31.88
CA LEU A 355 -32.16 34.44 32.85
C LEU A 355 -32.19 35.29 34.12
N ALA A 356 -31.03 35.74 34.61
CA ALA A 356 -30.95 36.62 35.78
C ALA A 356 -31.56 38.01 35.49
N LYS A 357 -31.33 38.57 34.30
CA LYS A 357 -31.94 39.85 33.89
C LYS A 357 -33.45 39.75 33.67
N GLY A 358 -33.93 38.62 33.13
CA GLY A 358 -35.37 38.37 32.95
C GLY A 358 -36.16 38.22 34.25
N ARG A 359 -35.50 37.87 35.37
CA ARG A 359 -36.15 37.77 36.70
C ARG A 359 -36.28 39.09 37.45
N HIS A 360 -35.64 40.16 37.00
CA HIS A 360 -35.73 41.50 37.62
C HIS A 360 -36.69 42.45 36.89
N GLY A 361 -37.45 41.94 35.91
CA GLY A 361 -38.40 42.71 35.09
C GLY A 361 -39.85 42.22 35.17
N GLN A 362 -40.23 41.50 36.23
CA GLN A 362 -41.62 41.18 36.58
C GLN A 362 -41.92 41.65 37.99
#